data_AF-A0A4S1XDM8-F1
#
_entry.id   AF-A0A4S1XDM8-F1
#
_cell.length_a   1.000
_cell.length_b   1.000
_cell.length_c   1.000
_cell.angle_alpha   90.00
_cell.angle_beta   90.00
_cell.angle_gamma   90.00
#
_symmetry.space_group_name_H-M   'P 1'
#
loop_
_entity.id
_entity.type
_entity.pdbx_description
1 polymer ?
#
loop_
_entity_poly.entity_id
_entity_poly.type
_entity_poly.pdbx_seq_one_letter_code
_entity_poly.pdbx_strand_id
1 'polypeptide(L)'
;MANEDKDHVATEQMFALVGRAITQWSFVEQVLCNIFTLCVTPCPARPSDGATSMIDSGVSTAVFYSIESFRGKLGLVDAALLARVYGSAVWAEDLRTEWAKLRDKTRKLSLKRNRLAHWTVIPAMSDEDRFHQARLMPPYGSPGWWRETGSNPPGNDLKPLHIQHLGKAFYLIEDRLRCFSRKLAQCSGLSDRYDQLTVRLIRSHDRLNPTRGEWIRHALASPPEF
;
A
#
# COMPACT_ATOMS: atom_id res chain seq x y z
N MET A 1 -7.06 -0.66 44.86
CA MET A 1 -8.36 -0.68 44.14
C MET A 1 -8.55 0.50 43.17
N ALA A 2 -8.74 1.76 43.58
CA ALA A 2 -9.06 2.84 42.62
C ALA A 2 -7.93 3.21 41.62
N ASN A 3 -6.66 2.95 41.96
CA ASN A 3 -5.52 3.23 41.07
C ASN A 3 -5.24 2.10 40.08
N GLU A 4 -5.46 0.84 40.49
CA GLU A 4 -5.27 -0.34 39.62
C GLU A 4 -6.21 -0.30 38.40
N ASP A 5 -7.44 0.16 38.61
CA ASP A 5 -8.42 0.31 37.52
C ASP A 5 -7.98 1.36 36.49
N LYS A 6 -7.40 2.48 36.95
CA LYS A 6 -6.88 3.53 36.06
C LYS A 6 -5.67 3.07 35.24
N ASP A 7 -4.76 2.32 35.86
CA ASP A 7 -3.57 1.77 35.20
C ASP A 7 -3.96 0.77 34.10
N HIS A 8 -4.94 -0.09 34.39
CA HIS A 8 -5.51 -1.03 33.43
C HIS A 8 -6.12 -0.31 32.23
N VAL A 9 -7.02 0.66 32.48
CA VAL A 9 -7.68 1.45 31.42
C VAL A 9 -6.66 2.18 30.54
N ALA A 10 -5.63 2.81 31.13
CA ALA A 10 -4.60 3.50 30.36
C ALA A 10 -3.79 2.54 29.46
N THR A 11 -3.53 1.33 29.94
CA THR A 11 -2.83 0.28 29.18
C THR A 11 -3.69 -0.25 28.03
N GLU A 12 -4.96 -0.54 28.27
CA GLU A 12 -5.91 -0.96 27.22
C GLU A 12 -6.06 0.10 26.12
N GLN A 13 -6.16 1.37 26.51
CA GLN A 13 -6.20 2.48 25.57
C GLN A 13 -4.96 2.51 24.68
N MET A 14 -3.78 2.25 25.24
CA MET A 14 -2.55 2.17 24.46
C MET A 14 -2.58 1.05 23.43
N PHE A 15 -2.97 -0.17 23.83
CA PHE A 15 -3.13 -1.30 22.90
C PHE A 15 -4.14 -0.99 21.79
N ALA A 16 -5.28 -0.39 22.14
CA ALA A 16 -6.30 -0.01 21.17
C ALA A 16 -5.77 1.03 20.15
N LEU A 17 -4.97 2.01 20.60
CA LEU A 17 -4.37 3.00 19.72
C LEU A 17 -3.36 2.37 18.74
N VAL A 18 -2.50 1.47 19.23
CA VAL A 18 -1.55 0.74 18.39
C VAL A 18 -2.30 -0.12 17.37
N GLY A 19 -3.29 -0.89 17.81
CA GLY A 19 -4.13 -1.73 16.96
C GLY A 19 -4.82 -0.92 15.87
N ARG A 20 -5.49 0.19 16.21
CA ARG A 20 -6.11 1.09 15.23
C ARG A 20 -5.13 1.64 14.21
N ALA A 21 -3.94 2.06 14.65
CA ALA A 21 -2.92 2.56 13.73
C ALA A 21 -2.41 1.46 12.78
N ILE A 22 -2.18 0.23 13.27
CA ILE A 22 -1.76 -0.90 12.45
C ILE A 22 -2.85 -1.30 11.44
N THR A 23 -4.11 -1.37 11.88
CA THR A 23 -5.25 -1.62 10.98
C THR A 23 -5.39 -0.51 9.93
N GLN A 24 -5.19 0.75 10.30
CA GLN A 24 -5.21 1.82 9.30
C GLN A 24 -4.12 1.66 8.23
N TRP A 25 -2.97 1.09 8.60
CA TRP A 25 -1.90 0.80 7.66
C TRP A 25 -2.25 -0.34 6.67
N SER A 26 -3.06 -1.34 7.06
CA SER A 26 -3.47 -2.37 6.10
C SER A 26 -4.32 -1.79 4.96
N PHE A 27 -5.09 -0.73 5.19
CA PHE A 27 -5.78 -0.02 4.12
C PHE A 27 -4.81 0.70 3.16
N VAL A 28 -3.66 1.20 3.66
CA VAL A 28 -2.60 1.73 2.79
C VAL A 28 -2.08 0.62 1.86
N GLU A 29 -1.83 -0.59 2.38
CA GLU A 29 -1.40 -1.73 1.57
C GLU A 29 -2.46 -2.15 0.55
N GLN A 30 -3.73 -2.18 0.94
CA GLN A 30 -4.84 -2.51 0.04
C GLN A 30 -4.91 -1.51 -1.13
N VAL A 31 -4.81 -0.21 -0.86
CA VAL A 31 -4.83 0.80 -1.93
C VAL A 31 -3.61 0.69 -2.84
N LEU A 32 -2.43 0.35 -2.30
CA LEU A 32 -1.25 0.06 -3.13
C LEU A 32 -1.46 -1.18 -4.02
N CYS A 33 -2.10 -2.23 -3.51
CA CYS A 33 -2.49 -3.41 -4.29
C CYS A 33 -3.45 -3.04 -5.43
N ASN A 34 -4.40 -2.14 -5.18
CA ASN A 34 -5.31 -1.64 -6.21
C ASN A 34 -4.57 -0.86 -7.29
N ILE A 35 -3.63 0.03 -6.90
CA ILE A 35 -2.79 0.75 -7.86
C ILE A 35 -1.96 -0.23 -8.70
N PHE A 36 -1.32 -1.21 -8.07
CA PHE A 36 -0.58 -2.25 -8.78
C PHE A 36 -1.46 -2.98 -9.80
N THR A 37 -2.65 -3.42 -9.36
CA THR A 37 -3.61 -4.12 -10.22
C THR A 37 -3.97 -3.26 -11.43
N LEU A 38 -4.35 -1.99 -11.23
CA LEU A 38 -4.62 -1.05 -12.33
C LEU A 38 -3.44 -0.87 -13.31
N CYS A 39 -2.21 -1.03 -12.85
CA CYS A 39 -1.04 -0.92 -13.72
C CYS A 39 -0.78 -2.19 -14.55
N VAL A 40 -1.14 -3.37 -14.05
CA VAL A 40 -0.86 -4.66 -14.71
C VAL A 40 -2.06 -5.28 -15.41
N THR A 41 -3.28 -4.87 -15.06
CA THR A 41 -4.50 -5.32 -15.74
C THR A 41 -4.94 -4.33 -16.82
N PRO A 42 -5.51 -4.81 -17.93
CA PRO A 42 -6.29 -3.96 -18.84
C PRO A 42 -7.32 -3.15 -18.04
N CYS A 43 -7.40 -1.84 -18.28
CA CYS A 43 -8.51 -1.05 -17.74
C CYS A 43 -9.63 -1.09 -18.78
N PRO A 44 -10.86 -1.53 -18.45
CA PRO A 44 -11.96 -1.49 -19.40
C PRO A 44 -12.22 -0.04 -19.83
N ALA A 45 -12.40 0.17 -21.14
CA ALA A 45 -12.52 1.49 -21.73
C ALA A 45 -13.79 2.25 -21.30
N ARG A 46 -14.81 1.55 -20.76
CA ARG A 46 -16.08 2.15 -20.36
C ARG A 46 -16.60 1.61 -19.02
N PRO A 47 -17.03 2.48 -18.09
CA PRO A 47 -17.72 2.08 -16.85
C PRO A 47 -19.05 1.34 -17.10
N SER A 48 -19.64 1.50 -18.27
CA SER A 48 -20.95 0.92 -18.64
C SER A 48 -20.89 -0.55 -19.02
N ASP A 49 -19.72 -1.11 -19.31
CA ASP A 49 -19.59 -2.44 -19.94
C ASP A 49 -19.72 -3.60 -18.93
N GLY A 50 -20.33 -3.36 -17.77
CA GLY A 50 -20.58 -4.39 -16.76
C GLY A 50 -19.31 -5.08 -16.27
N ALA A 51 -18.14 -4.47 -16.48
CA ALA A 51 -16.86 -5.04 -16.15
C ALA A 51 -16.78 -5.18 -14.63
N THR A 52 -17.02 -6.41 -14.17
CA THR A 52 -16.66 -6.90 -12.85
C THR A 52 -15.33 -6.28 -12.51
N SER A 53 -15.31 -5.45 -11.48
CA SER A 53 -14.15 -4.71 -10.98
C SER A 53 -12.90 -5.60 -11.11
N MET A 54 -12.07 -5.40 -12.15
CA MET A 54 -10.86 -6.22 -12.40
C MET A 54 -9.84 -6.14 -11.25
N ILE A 55 -10.15 -5.36 -10.21
CA ILE A 55 -9.59 -5.45 -8.88
C ILE A 55 -9.66 -6.89 -8.31
N ASP A 56 -10.58 -7.74 -8.80
CA ASP A 56 -10.69 -9.17 -8.45
C ASP A 56 -9.80 -10.10 -9.30
N SER A 57 -8.81 -9.57 -10.04
CA SER A 57 -7.76 -10.43 -10.59
C SER A 57 -6.98 -11.07 -9.43
N GLY A 58 -7.37 -12.28 -9.05
CA GLY A 58 -6.73 -13.03 -7.97
C GLY A 58 -5.22 -13.16 -8.18
N VAL A 59 -4.76 -13.13 -9.43
CA VAL A 59 -3.34 -13.17 -9.80
C VAL A 59 -2.58 -11.92 -9.35
N SER A 60 -3.07 -10.70 -9.63
CA SER A 60 -2.33 -9.48 -9.24
C SER A 60 -2.29 -9.34 -7.72
N THR A 61 -3.39 -9.68 -7.04
CA THR A 61 -3.47 -9.70 -5.58
C THR A 61 -2.49 -10.72 -4.98
N ALA A 62 -2.45 -11.94 -5.51
CA ALA A 62 -1.51 -12.97 -5.07
C ALA A 62 -0.04 -12.53 -5.25
N VAL A 63 0.30 -11.95 -6.41
CA VAL A 63 1.65 -11.42 -6.69
C VAL A 63 2.03 -10.29 -5.72
N PHE A 64 1.10 -9.38 -5.42
CA PHE A 64 1.37 -8.28 -4.50
C PHE A 64 1.63 -8.78 -3.08
N TYR A 65 0.79 -9.71 -2.58
CA TYR A 65 0.89 -10.23 -1.23
C TYR A 65 1.92 -11.36 -1.06
N SER A 66 2.46 -11.93 -2.15
CA SER A 66 3.62 -12.83 -2.08
C SER A 66 4.93 -12.11 -1.73
N ILE A 67 4.97 -10.77 -1.83
CA ILE A 67 6.14 -9.98 -1.44
C ILE A 67 6.06 -9.66 0.06
N GLU A 68 6.95 -10.25 0.86
CA GLU A 68 6.96 -10.10 2.31
C GLU A 68 7.24 -8.66 2.78
N SER A 69 8.25 -8.02 2.17
CA SER A 69 8.67 -6.69 2.62
C SER A 69 7.81 -5.58 2.02
N PHE A 70 7.37 -4.64 2.85
CA PHE A 70 6.65 -3.45 2.38
C PHE A 70 7.47 -2.64 1.36
N ARG A 71 8.80 -2.58 1.54
CA ARG A 71 9.72 -1.94 0.57
C ARG A 71 9.63 -2.61 -0.80
N GLY A 72 9.60 -3.94 -0.84
CA GLY A 72 9.42 -4.71 -2.06
C GLY A 72 8.07 -4.44 -2.72
N LYS A 73 6.97 -4.46 -1.95
CA LYS A 73 5.62 -4.13 -2.45
C LYS A 73 5.58 -2.74 -3.08
N LEU A 74 6.14 -1.74 -2.39
CA LEU A 74 6.18 -0.36 -2.91
C LEU A 74 7.05 -0.24 -4.17
N GLY A 75 8.16 -0.98 -4.25
CA GLY A 75 9.00 -1.06 -5.44
C GLY A 75 8.31 -1.74 -6.62
N LEU A 76 7.53 -2.79 -6.37
CA LEU A 76 6.70 -3.46 -7.37
C LEU A 76 5.68 -2.49 -7.98
N VAL A 77 4.95 -1.75 -7.12
CA VAL A 77 3.97 -0.73 -7.57
C VAL A 77 4.66 0.36 -8.38
N ASP A 78 5.82 0.84 -7.94
CA ASP A 78 6.60 1.87 -8.62
C ASP A 78 7.01 1.42 -10.04
N ALA A 79 7.57 0.22 -10.17
CA ALA A 79 7.98 -0.34 -11.45
C ALA A 79 6.77 -0.54 -12.40
N ALA A 80 5.67 -1.11 -11.89
CA ALA A 80 4.45 -1.32 -12.67
C ALA A 80 3.86 0.01 -13.17
N LEU A 81 3.80 1.01 -12.31
CA LEU A 81 3.30 2.34 -12.65
C LEU A 81 4.18 3.02 -13.70
N LEU A 82 5.51 3.04 -13.50
CA LEU A 82 6.44 3.67 -14.45
C LEU A 82 6.41 2.99 -15.82
N ALA A 83 6.26 1.66 -15.86
CA ALA A 83 6.06 0.92 -17.10
C ALA A 83 4.72 1.31 -17.77
N ARG A 84 3.65 1.42 -16.97
CA ARG A 84 2.30 1.77 -17.44
C ARG A 84 2.22 3.19 -18.02
N VAL A 85 2.89 4.16 -17.38
CA VAL A 85 2.91 5.57 -17.81
C VAL A 85 4.16 5.95 -18.61
N TYR A 86 4.87 5.00 -19.24
CA TYR A 86 6.13 5.27 -19.95
C TYR A 86 6.01 6.36 -21.04
N GLY A 87 7.05 7.14 -21.35
CA GLY A 87 7.05 8.14 -22.44
C GLY A 87 6.77 9.57 -21.98
N SER A 88 6.70 10.51 -22.94
CA SER A 88 6.81 11.97 -22.69
C SER A 88 5.50 12.75 -22.70
N ALA A 89 4.34 12.08 -22.69
CA ALA A 89 3.07 12.79 -22.66
C ALA A 89 2.91 13.58 -21.33
N VAL A 90 2.38 14.80 -21.40
CA VAL A 90 2.23 15.70 -20.24
C VAL A 90 1.46 15.03 -19.09
N TRP A 91 0.33 14.38 -19.40
CA TRP A 91 -0.47 13.66 -18.41
C TRP A 91 0.31 12.54 -17.70
N ALA A 92 1.26 11.91 -18.39
CA ALA A 92 2.07 10.84 -17.84
C ALA A 92 3.11 11.40 -16.86
N GLU A 93 3.70 12.56 -17.19
CA GLU A 93 4.62 13.26 -16.31
C GLU A 93 3.93 13.77 -15.03
N ASP A 94 2.70 14.28 -15.15
CA ASP A 94 1.90 14.69 -14.01
C ASP A 94 1.65 13.52 -13.03
N LEU A 95 1.27 12.36 -13.57
CA LEU A 95 1.08 11.14 -12.77
C LEU A 95 2.38 10.68 -12.11
N ARG A 96 3.51 10.69 -12.83
CA ARG A 96 4.82 10.32 -12.27
C ARG A 96 5.24 11.25 -11.13
N THR A 97 5.08 12.56 -11.33
CA THR A 97 5.44 13.56 -10.33
C THR A 97 4.58 13.44 -9.08
N GLU A 98 3.27 13.25 -9.24
CA GLU A 98 2.36 13.03 -8.11
C GLU A 98 2.69 11.71 -7.37
N TRP A 99 2.89 10.63 -8.12
CA TRP A 99 3.27 9.33 -7.56
C TRP A 99 4.58 9.39 -6.78
N ALA A 100 5.63 10.04 -7.30
CA ALA A 100 6.92 10.15 -6.62
C ALA A 100 6.78 10.78 -5.22
N LYS A 101 5.97 11.84 -5.09
CA LYS A 101 5.67 12.49 -3.81
C LYS A 101 4.94 11.55 -2.85
N LEU A 102 3.94 10.81 -3.35
CA LEU A 102 3.17 9.85 -2.56
C LEU A 102 4.03 8.66 -2.11
N ARG A 103 4.82 8.08 -3.02
CA ARG A 103 5.76 6.99 -2.77
C ARG A 103 6.76 7.38 -1.69
N ASP A 104 7.37 8.55 -1.79
CA ASP A 104 8.36 9.00 -0.80
C ASP A 104 7.74 9.24 0.58
N LYS A 105 6.54 9.81 0.62
CA LYS A 105 5.80 9.99 1.88
C LYS A 105 5.41 8.64 2.49
N THR A 106 4.93 7.71 1.67
CA THR A 106 4.55 6.35 2.07
C THR A 106 5.75 5.58 2.61
N ARG A 107 6.90 5.64 1.93
CA ARG A 107 8.18 5.07 2.38
C ARG A 107 8.61 5.61 3.75
N LYS A 108 8.49 6.92 3.99
CA LYS A 108 8.81 7.51 5.30
C LYS A 108 7.85 7.03 6.40
N LEU A 109 6.58 6.87 6.08
CA LEU A 109 5.57 6.39 7.03
C LEU A 109 5.70 4.89 7.32
N SER A 110 6.15 4.07 6.37
CA SER A 110 6.35 2.63 6.59
C SER A 110 7.43 2.34 7.64
N LEU A 111 8.47 3.16 7.69
CA LEU A 111 9.48 3.10 8.76
C LEU A 111 8.86 3.34 10.15
N LYS A 112 7.88 4.25 10.23
CA LYS A 112 7.16 4.52 11.48
C LYS A 112 6.18 3.38 11.83
N ARG A 113 5.52 2.79 10.83
CA ARG A 113 4.71 1.58 11.03
C ARG A 113 5.55 0.42 11.55
N ASN A 114 6.74 0.21 11.02
CA ASN A 114 7.63 -0.86 11.50
C ASN A 114 7.99 -0.66 12.98
N ARG A 115 8.21 0.59 13.42
CA ARG A 115 8.36 0.87 14.86
C ARG A 115 7.11 0.44 15.63
N LEU A 116 5.92 0.88 15.20
CA LEU A 116 4.66 0.50 15.87
C LEU A 116 4.44 -1.01 15.98
N ALA A 117 4.81 -1.77 14.93
CA ALA A 117 4.58 -3.20 14.86
C ALA A 117 5.60 -4.03 15.66
N HIS A 118 6.80 -3.51 15.91
CA HIS A 118 7.89 -4.25 16.56
C HIS A 118 8.25 -3.72 17.96
N TRP A 119 7.67 -2.59 18.37
CA TRP A 119 7.87 -2.05 19.71
C TRP A 119 6.89 -2.67 20.70
N THR A 120 7.25 -2.62 21.98
CA THR A 120 6.49 -3.23 23.08
C THR A 120 5.70 -2.16 23.81
N VAL A 121 4.44 -2.46 24.14
CA VAL A 121 3.64 -1.63 25.04
C VAL A 121 4.11 -1.88 26.47
N ILE A 122 4.60 -0.84 27.13
CA ILE A 122 4.86 -0.84 28.57
C ILE A 122 3.57 -0.42 29.26
N PRO A 123 3.02 -1.25 30.17
CA PRO A 123 1.79 -0.93 30.87
C PRO A 123 1.96 0.33 31.71
N ALA A 124 0.85 1.01 31.96
CA ALA A 124 0.81 2.06 32.97
C ALA A 124 1.09 1.44 34.35
N MET A 125 1.85 2.14 35.16
CA MET A 125 2.18 1.72 36.53
C MET A 125 2.09 2.92 37.46
N SER A 126 1.30 2.79 38.51
CA SER A 126 1.35 3.65 39.68
C SER A 126 2.29 3.05 40.72
N ASP A 127 3.37 3.77 41.04
CA ASP A 127 4.27 3.49 42.16
C ASP A 127 4.15 4.64 43.16
N GLU A 128 4.46 4.40 44.43
CA GLU A 128 4.14 5.13 45.69
C GLU A 128 3.92 6.66 45.65
N ASP A 129 4.39 7.40 44.63
CA ASP A 129 4.07 8.82 44.36
C ASP A 129 4.06 9.25 42.87
N ARG A 130 4.22 8.31 41.91
CA ARG A 130 4.36 8.62 40.47
C ARG A 130 3.47 7.76 39.60
N PHE A 131 2.64 8.42 38.79
CA PHE A 131 1.90 7.78 37.71
C PHE A 131 2.77 7.73 36.44
N HIS A 132 3.14 6.52 36.03
CA HIS A 132 3.79 6.28 34.75
C HIS A 132 2.74 5.92 33.71
N GLN A 133 2.47 6.82 32.76
CA GLN A 133 1.56 6.54 31.66
C GLN A 133 2.08 5.37 30.80
N ALA A 134 1.14 4.55 30.30
CA ALA A 134 1.42 3.55 29.28
C ALA A 134 2.13 4.20 28.08
N ARG A 135 3.17 3.53 27.56
CA ARG A 135 4.03 4.05 26.50
C ARG A 135 4.52 2.91 25.61
N LEU A 136 4.79 3.21 24.34
CA LEU A 136 5.38 2.25 23.42
C LEU A 136 6.91 2.44 23.41
N MET A 137 7.66 1.39 23.68
CA MET A 137 9.12 1.42 23.77
C MET A 137 9.75 0.42 22.80
N PRO A 138 10.97 0.68 22.29
CA PRO A 138 11.69 -0.31 21.50
C PRO A 138 11.76 -1.64 22.27
N PRO A 139 11.75 -2.80 21.57
CA PRO A 139 11.80 -4.09 22.22
C PRO A 139 13.01 -4.15 23.15
N TYR A 140 12.89 -4.79 24.32
CA TYR A 140 14.02 -4.94 25.23
C TYR A 140 15.09 -5.86 24.61
N GLY A 141 15.99 -5.30 23.81
CA GLY A 141 17.27 -5.91 23.50
C GLY A 141 18.23 -5.68 24.67
N SER A 142 19.03 -6.67 25.02
CA SER A 142 20.20 -6.41 25.87
C SER A 142 21.12 -5.41 25.14
N PRO A 143 21.92 -4.61 25.86
CA PRO A 143 23.00 -3.80 25.27
C PRO A 143 23.94 -4.58 24.32
N GLY A 144 23.98 -5.92 24.42
CA GLY A 144 24.65 -6.82 23.48
C GLY A 144 23.90 -6.95 22.15
N TRP A 145 22.58 -7.19 22.18
CA TRP A 145 21.75 -7.28 20.97
C TRP A 145 21.81 -6.00 20.13
N TRP A 146 21.80 -4.82 20.76
CA TRP A 146 21.92 -3.54 20.06
C TRP A 146 23.31 -3.30 19.47
N ARG A 147 24.37 -3.82 20.12
CA ARG A 147 25.75 -3.78 19.61
C ARG A 147 25.95 -4.72 18.42
N GLU A 148 25.43 -5.93 18.50
CA GLU A 148 25.52 -6.95 17.45
C GLU A 148 24.71 -6.58 16.20
N THR A 149 23.53 -5.97 16.40
CA THR A 149 22.65 -5.57 15.29
C THR A 149 22.89 -4.15 14.79
N GLY A 150 23.83 -3.40 15.39
CA GLY A 150 24.09 -1.98 15.08
C GLY A 150 22.87 -1.06 15.30
N SER A 151 21.84 -1.58 15.96
CA SER A 151 20.57 -0.92 16.15
C SER A 151 20.56 -0.39 17.58
N ASN A 152 21.19 0.73 17.90
CA ASN A 152 20.80 1.43 19.13
C ASN A 152 19.74 2.43 18.71
N PRO A 153 18.43 2.08 18.60
CA PRO A 153 17.46 3.01 18.06
C PRO A 153 17.43 4.23 18.98
N PRO A 154 17.98 5.39 18.58
CA PRO A 154 17.83 6.59 19.37
C PRO A 154 16.34 6.95 19.22
N GLY A 155 15.58 6.68 20.27
CA GLY A 155 14.13 6.76 20.20
C GLY A 155 13.57 7.04 21.56
N ASN A 156 13.04 8.24 21.72
CA ASN A 156 12.11 8.53 22.80
C ASN A 156 10.92 7.57 22.69
N ASP A 157 10.40 7.16 23.84
CA ASP A 157 9.16 6.41 23.96
C ASP A 157 8.01 7.14 23.23
N LEU A 158 7.09 6.37 22.65
CA LEU A 158 5.89 6.94 22.03
C LEU A 158 4.73 6.92 23.02
N LYS A 159 4.40 8.12 23.50
CA LYS A 159 3.15 8.40 24.24
C LYS A 159 1.90 8.22 23.35
N PRO A 160 0.69 8.02 23.94
CA PRO A 160 -0.56 7.84 23.20
C PRO A 160 -0.84 8.88 22.10
N LEU A 161 -0.57 10.16 22.37
CA LEU A 161 -0.77 11.24 21.40
C LEU A 161 0.07 11.06 20.12
N HIS A 162 1.29 10.53 20.24
CA HIS A 162 2.13 10.24 19.07
C HIS A 162 1.51 9.16 18.20
N ILE A 163 0.95 8.11 18.80
CA ILE A 163 0.33 6.99 18.08
C ILE A 163 -0.96 7.45 17.40
N GLN A 164 -1.76 8.30 18.05
CA GLN A 164 -2.92 8.96 17.43
C GLN A 164 -2.51 9.79 16.21
N HIS A 165 -1.47 10.61 16.33
CA HIS A 165 -0.94 11.38 15.20
C HIS A 165 -0.45 10.50 14.05
N LEU A 166 0.16 9.35 14.37
CA LEU A 166 0.58 8.37 13.35
C LEU A 166 -0.63 7.73 12.66
N GLY A 167 -1.65 7.30 13.42
CA GLY A 167 -2.90 6.78 12.85
C GLY A 167 -3.55 7.78 11.90
N LYS A 168 -3.65 9.06 12.29
CA LYS A 168 -4.12 10.15 11.42
C LYS A 168 -3.24 10.32 10.18
N ALA A 169 -1.92 10.22 10.32
CA ALA A 169 -1.01 10.32 9.18
C ALA A 169 -1.18 9.15 8.20
N PHE A 170 -1.45 7.94 8.69
CA PHE A 170 -1.75 6.77 7.86
C PHE A 170 -3.08 6.92 7.12
N TYR A 171 -4.12 7.40 7.78
CA TYR A 171 -5.39 7.74 7.13
C TYR A 171 -5.20 8.78 6.01
N LEU A 172 -4.45 9.86 6.28
CA LEU A 172 -4.23 10.91 5.28
C LEU A 172 -3.40 10.46 4.08
N ILE A 173 -2.50 9.48 4.23
CA ILE A 173 -1.78 8.93 3.07
C ILE A 173 -2.66 7.93 2.30
N GLU A 174 -3.46 7.13 3.00
CA GLU A 174 -4.44 6.22 2.40
C GLU A 174 -5.44 6.95 1.51
N ASP A 175 -6.07 8.02 2.03
CA ASP A 175 -7.02 8.84 1.28
C ASP A 175 -6.38 9.45 0.01
N ARG A 176 -5.15 9.97 0.12
CA ARG A 176 -4.41 10.50 -1.03
C ARG A 176 -4.07 9.43 -2.06
N LEU A 177 -3.66 8.25 -1.63
CA LEU A 177 -3.41 7.11 -2.52
C LEU A 177 -4.70 6.66 -3.21
N ARG A 178 -5.85 6.70 -2.51
CA ARG A 178 -7.17 6.37 -3.07
C ARG A 178 -7.60 7.39 -4.12
N CYS A 179 -7.35 8.67 -3.88
CA CYS A 179 -7.59 9.73 -4.87
C CYS A 179 -6.69 9.54 -6.10
N PHE A 180 -5.40 9.25 -5.89
CA PHE A 180 -4.47 8.93 -6.96
C PHE A 180 -4.92 7.70 -7.77
N SER A 181 -5.34 6.63 -7.11
CA SER A 181 -5.85 5.41 -7.76
C SER A 181 -7.08 5.68 -8.63
N ARG A 182 -8.01 6.53 -8.17
CA ARG A 182 -9.18 6.94 -8.98
C ARG A 182 -8.75 7.77 -10.19
N LYS A 183 -7.85 8.73 -10.01
CA LYS A 183 -7.29 9.54 -11.11
C LYS A 183 -6.58 8.67 -12.14
N LEU A 184 -5.83 7.67 -11.69
CA LEU A 184 -5.16 6.70 -12.56
C LEU A 184 -6.18 5.90 -13.39
N ALA A 185 -7.23 5.37 -12.74
CA ALA A 185 -8.28 4.60 -13.42
C ALA A 185 -9.09 5.42 -14.44
N GLN A 186 -9.22 6.74 -14.23
CA GLN A 186 -9.98 7.65 -15.10
C GLN A 186 -9.12 8.26 -16.22
N CYS A 187 -7.84 7.95 -16.31
CA CYS A 187 -6.94 8.53 -17.30
C CYS A 187 -7.15 7.88 -18.67
N SER A 188 -7.86 8.58 -19.58
CA SER A 188 -8.12 8.09 -20.95
C SER A 188 -6.84 7.73 -21.72
N GLY A 189 -5.76 8.50 -21.53
CA GLY A 189 -4.47 8.23 -22.15
C GLY A 189 -3.86 6.86 -21.80
N LEU A 190 -4.27 6.25 -20.69
CA LEU A 190 -3.89 4.88 -20.34
C LEU A 190 -4.69 3.83 -21.10
N SER A 191 -6.00 4.03 -21.23
CA SER A 191 -6.88 3.14 -21.98
C SER A 191 -6.52 3.15 -23.47
N ASP A 192 -6.43 4.35 -24.06
CA ASP A 192 -6.12 4.54 -25.49
C ASP A 192 -4.79 3.87 -25.87
N ARG A 193 -3.79 3.99 -25.00
CA ARG A 193 -2.48 3.39 -25.22
C ARG A 193 -2.51 1.88 -25.10
N TYR A 194 -3.24 1.35 -24.13
CA TYR A 194 -3.39 -0.09 -24.00
C TYR A 194 -4.06 -0.68 -25.22
N ASP A 195 -5.14 -0.05 -25.70
CA ASP A 195 -5.82 -0.45 -26.93
C ASP A 195 -4.87 -0.42 -28.13
N GLN A 196 -4.04 0.63 -28.26
CA GLN A 196 -3.02 0.70 -29.31
C GLN A 196 -1.98 -0.43 -29.20
N LEU A 197 -1.51 -0.78 -28.00
CA LEU A 197 -0.56 -1.87 -27.80
C LEU A 197 -1.19 -3.22 -28.11
N THR A 198 -2.44 -3.45 -27.70
CA THR A 198 -3.21 -4.65 -28.02
C THR A 198 -3.39 -4.80 -29.53
N VAL A 199 -3.79 -3.74 -30.22
CA VAL A 199 -3.89 -3.73 -31.69
C VAL A 199 -2.53 -4.03 -32.34
N ARG A 200 -1.43 -3.46 -31.84
CA ARG A 200 -0.08 -3.75 -32.35
C ARG A 200 0.34 -5.20 -32.12
N LEU A 201 -0.01 -5.77 -30.97
CA LEU A 201 0.28 -7.16 -30.63
C LEU A 201 -0.48 -8.11 -31.56
N ILE A 202 -1.78 -7.87 -31.78
CA ILE A 202 -2.60 -8.64 -32.73
C ILE A 202 -1.99 -8.58 -34.13
N ARG A 203 -1.69 -7.37 -34.63
CA ARG A 203 -1.04 -7.19 -35.94
C ARG A 203 0.32 -7.89 -36.04
N SER A 204 1.06 -7.96 -34.94
CA SER A 204 2.36 -8.66 -34.91
C SER A 204 2.16 -10.18 -34.96
N HIS A 205 1.18 -10.70 -34.24
CA HIS A 205 0.79 -12.11 -34.33
C HIS A 205 0.27 -12.47 -35.73
N ASP A 206 -0.56 -11.62 -36.35
CA ASP A 206 -1.03 -11.83 -37.73
C ASP A 206 0.14 -11.99 -38.72
N ARG A 207 1.22 -11.23 -38.52
CA ARG A 207 2.43 -11.30 -39.36
C ARG A 207 3.28 -12.54 -39.09
N LEU A 208 3.44 -12.93 -37.82
CA LEU A 208 4.36 -13.99 -37.42
C LEU A 208 3.70 -15.39 -37.42
N ASN A 209 2.40 -15.45 -37.16
CA ASN A 209 1.59 -16.67 -37.09
C ASN A 209 0.11 -16.33 -37.37
N PRO A 210 -0.32 -16.36 -38.64
CA PRO A 210 -1.68 -15.98 -39.04
C PRO A 210 -2.78 -16.75 -38.31
N THR A 211 -2.58 -18.06 -38.09
CA THR A 211 -3.54 -18.92 -37.37
C THR A 211 -3.76 -18.45 -35.93
N ARG A 212 -2.69 -18.05 -35.23
CA ARG A 212 -2.82 -17.49 -33.88
C ARG A 212 -3.54 -16.14 -33.90
N GLY A 213 -3.28 -15.31 -34.91
CA GLY A 213 -3.97 -14.04 -35.12
C GLY A 213 -5.48 -14.20 -35.30
N GLU A 214 -5.90 -15.14 -36.14
CA GLU A 214 -7.31 -15.51 -36.34
C GLU A 214 -7.96 -16.03 -35.06
N TRP A 215 -7.28 -16.91 -34.31
CA TRP A 215 -7.76 -17.39 -33.03
C TRP A 215 -7.99 -16.25 -32.03
N ILE A 216 -7.06 -15.30 -31.92
CA ILE A 216 -7.22 -14.13 -31.04
C ILE A 216 -8.43 -13.30 -31.45
N ARG A 217 -8.61 -13.04 -32.76
CA ARG A 217 -9.78 -12.28 -33.24
C ARG A 217 -11.09 -13.00 -32.97
N HIS A 218 -11.14 -14.31 -33.19
CA HIS A 218 -12.31 -15.13 -32.88
C HIS A 218 -12.63 -15.10 -31.38
N ALA A 219 -11.62 -15.27 -30.52
CA ALA A 219 -11.79 -15.20 -29.07
C ALA A 219 -12.27 -13.83 -28.58
N LEU A 220 -11.79 -12.74 -29.19
CA LEU A 220 -12.24 -11.37 -28.88
C LEU A 220 -13.64 -11.05 -29.41
N ALA A 221 -14.08 -11.72 -30.47
CA ALA A 221 -15.42 -11.54 -31.06
C ALA A 221 -16.49 -12.43 -30.40
N SER A 222 -16.07 -13.51 -29.75
CA SER A 222 -16.97 -14.43 -29.06
C SER A 222 -17.37 -13.84 -27.70
N PRO A 223 -18.65 -13.91 -27.30
CA PRO A 223 -19.03 -13.56 -25.94
C PRO A 223 -18.29 -14.49 -24.96
N PRO A 224 -17.84 -13.97 -23.80
CA PRO A 224 -17.18 -14.80 -22.80
C PRO A 224 -18.15 -15.90 -22.33
N GLU A 225 -17.75 -17.16 -22.46
CA GLU A 225 -18.43 -18.28 -21.84
C GLU A 225 -18.18 -18.19 -20.33
N PHE A 226 -19.22 -17.83 -19.58
CA PHE A 226 -19.22 -17.81 -18.12
C PHE A 226 -20.06 -18.96 -17.57
#